data_AF-X1UEY5-F1
#
_entry.id   AF-X1UEY5-F1
#
_cell.length_a   1.000
_cell.length_b   1.000
_cell.length_c   1.000
_cell.angle_alpha   90.00
_cell.angle_beta   90.00
_cell.angle_gamma   90.00
#
_symmetry.space_group_name_H-M   'P 1'
#
loop_
_entity.id
_entity.type
_entity.pdbx_description
1 polymer ?
#
loop_
_entity_poly.entity_id
_entity_poly.type
_entity_poly.pdbx_seq_one_letter_code
_entity_poly.pdbx_strand_id
1 'polypeptide(L)' 'MPNKADWKTWNEERKRYLELESQGFEMDIATLEKHISKLQEVAPKDKAGWMNGNALEAIERLKADLTKAKVWAGLV' A
#
# COMPACT_ATOMS: atom_id res chain seq x y z
N MET A 1 -14.24 -12.14 -11.00
CA MET A 1 -14.30 -10.90 -10.21
C MET A 1 -13.50 -11.21 -8.96
N PRO A 2 -12.64 -10.30 -8.47
CA PRO A 2 -11.94 -10.52 -7.20
C PRO A 2 -12.97 -10.90 -6.14
N ASN A 3 -12.67 -11.93 -5.36
CA ASN A 3 -13.57 -12.40 -4.33
C ASN A 3 -13.74 -11.27 -3.30
N LYS A 4 -14.95 -11.09 -2.75
CA LYS A 4 -15.20 -10.14 -1.63
C LYS A 4 -14.21 -10.35 -0.48
N ALA A 5 -13.70 -11.56 -0.29
CA ALA A 5 -12.65 -11.89 0.67
C ALA A 5 -11.32 -11.18 0.36
N ASP A 6 -10.86 -11.17 -0.90
CA ASP A 6 -9.60 -10.53 -1.30
C ASP A 6 -9.67 -9.02 -1.05
N TRP A 7 -10.81 -8.41 -1.37
CA TRP A 7 -11.07 -7.01 -1.08
C TRP A 7 -11.11 -6.70 0.41
N LYS A 8 -11.66 -7.62 1.22
CA LYS A 8 -11.70 -7.45 2.68
C LYS A 8 -10.29 -7.46 3.26
N THR A 9 -9.49 -8.47 2.92
CA THR A 9 -8.09 -8.59 3.38
C THR A 9 -7.25 -7.39 2.95
N TRP A 10 -7.36 -6.97 1.68
CA TRP A 10 -6.63 -5.81 1.18
C TRP A 10 -7.02 -4.52 1.92
N ASN A 11 -8.31 -4.33 2.19
CA ASN A 11 -8.78 -3.12 2.87
C ASN A 11 -8.42 -3.12 4.36
N GLU A 12 -8.35 -4.29 5.02
CA GLU A 12 -7.85 -4.43 6.39
C GLU A 12 -6.36 -4.07 6.48
N GLU A 13 -5.53 -4.57 5.57
CA GLU A 13 -4.12 -4.20 5.51
C GLU A 13 -3.95 -2.70 5.19
N ARG A 14 -4.77 -2.14 4.31
CA ARG A 14 -4.75 -0.69 4.03
C ARG A 14 -5.15 0.15 5.24
N LYS A 15 -6.11 -0.30 6.06
CA LYS A 15 -6.50 0.43 7.28
C LYS A 15 -5.40 0.45 8.33
N ARG A 16 -4.72 -0.68 8.53
CA ARG A 16 -3.55 -0.74 9.42
C ARG A 16 -2.49 0.29 9.04
N TYR A 17 -2.28 0.50 7.74
CA TYR A 17 -1.40 1.57 7.26
C TYR A 17 -1.88 2.97 7.67
N LEU A 18 -3.15 3.30 7.44
CA LEU A 18 -3.70 4.61 7.78
C LEU A 18 -3.63 4.88 9.29
N GLU A 19 -3.80 3.85 10.12
CA GLU A 19 -3.62 3.93 11.56
C GLU A 19 -2.17 4.22 11.94
N LEU A 20 -1.20 3.59 11.27
CA LEU A 20 0.23 3.87 11.47
C LEU A 20 0.62 5.27 10.95
N GLU A 21 0.08 5.71 9.82
CA GLU A 21 0.28 7.06 9.26
C GLU A 21 -0.27 8.13 10.21
N SER A 22 -1.41 7.87 10.86
CA SER A 22 -2.01 8.77 11.86
C SER A 22 -1.19 8.92 13.14
N GLN A 23 -0.33 7.93 13.45
CA GLN A 23 0.61 7.98 14.57
C GLN A 23 1.85 8.84 14.26
N GLY A 24 1.96 9.38 13.04
CA GLY A 24 3.00 10.30 12.61
C GLY A 24 4.05 9.64 11.72
N PHE A 25 4.77 10.48 10.96
CA PHE A 25 5.84 10.10 10.02
C PHE A 25 7.08 9.43 10.67
N GLU A 26 7.00 9.02 11.95
CA GLU A 26 8.00 8.15 12.59
C GLU A 26 7.95 6.71 12.07
N MET A 27 7.03 6.39 11.15
CA MET A 27 7.13 5.16 10.38
C MET A 27 8.43 5.17 9.57
N ASP A 28 9.36 4.36 10.04
CA ASP A 28 10.57 3.99 9.32
C ASP A 28 10.24 3.70 7.85
N ILE A 29 11.04 4.24 6.93
CA ILE A 29 10.90 4.06 5.48
C ILE A 29 10.85 2.57 5.13
N ALA A 30 11.54 1.73 5.90
CA ALA A 30 11.49 0.27 5.78
C ALA A 30 10.09 -0.32 6.06
N THR A 31 9.34 0.27 7.00
CA THR A 31 7.95 -0.15 7.31
C THR A 31 7.02 0.18 6.15
N LEU A 32 7.15 1.37 5.58
CA LEU A 32 6.40 1.79 4.38
C LEU A 32 6.65 0.85 3.20
N GLU A 33 7.92 0.50 2.94
CA GLU A 33 8.30 -0.44 1.88
C GLU A 33 7.68 -1.83 2.08
N LYS A 34 7.78 -2.37 3.31
CA LYS A 34 7.20 -3.66 3.65
C LYS A 34 5.68 -3.65 3.46
N HIS A 35 5.01 -2.55 3.82
CA HIS A 35 3.57 -2.42 3.69
C HIS A 35 3.10 -2.33 2.24
N ILE A 36 3.81 -1.57 1.40
CA ILE A 36 3.56 -1.51 -0.04
C ILE A 36 3.72 -2.90 -0.66
N SER A 37 4.80 -3.62 -0.30
CA SER A 37 5.01 -4.99 -0.78
C SER A 37 3.87 -5.92 -0.36
N LYS A 38 3.37 -5.80 0.87
CA LYS A 38 2.27 -6.64 1.34
C LYS A 38 0.96 -6.33 0.61
N LEU A 39 0.66 -5.04 0.41
CA LEU A 39 -0.51 -4.60 -0.34
C LEU A 39 -0.46 -5.06 -1.81
N GLN A 40 0.72 -5.11 -2.42
CA GLN A 40 0.91 -5.67 -3.77
C GLN A 40 0.67 -7.18 -3.81
N GLU A 41 1.13 -7.92 -2.80
CA GLU A 41 0.97 -9.38 -2.70
C GLU A 41 -0.51 -9.77 -2.57
N VAL A 42 -1.25 -9.06 -1.70
CA VAL A 42 -2.68 -9.34 -1.43
C VAL A 42 -3.63 -8.53 -2.32
N ALA A 43 -3.11 -7.83 -3.33
CA ALA A 43 -3.92 -6.97 -4.18
C ALA A 43 -5.00 -7.80 -4.91
N PRO A 44 -6.27 -7.38 -4.86
CA PRO A 44 -7.33 -8.07 -5.58
C PRO A 44 -7.04 -8.04 -7.08
N LYS A 45 -7.17 -9.19 -7.73
CA LYS A 45 -6.99 -9.33 -9.18
C LYS A 45 -8.30 -9.15 -9.92
N ASP A 46 -8.25 -8.56 -11.11
CA ASP A 46 -9.37 -8.45 -12.01
C ASP A 46 -9.74 -9.81 -12.66
N LYS A 47 -10.72 -9.80 -13.58
CA LYS A 47 -11.14 -11.03 -14.27
C LYS A 47 -10.05 -11.61 -15.19
N ALA A 48 -9.09 -10.81 -15.61
CA ALA A 48 -7.97 -11.21 -16.46
C ALA A 48 -6.72 -11.60 -15.65
N GLY A 49 -6.80 -11.54 -14.31
CA GLY A 49 -5.70 -11.89 -13.41
C GLY A 49 -4.71 -10.73 -13.15
N TRP A 50 -4.98 -9.54 -13.67
CA TRP A 50 -4.18 -8.34 -13.44
C TRP A 50 -4.56 -7.69 -12.11
N MET A 51 -3.66 -6.90 -11.53
CA MET A 51 -3.99 -6.09 -10.36
C MET A 51 -5.17 -5.18 -10.68
N ASN A 52 -6.18 -5.16 -9.81
CA ASN A 52 -7.33 -4.29 -9.99
C ASN A 52 -6.90 -2.82 -10.03
N GLY A 53 -7.46 -2.03 -10.95
CA GLY A 53 -7.08 -0.62 -11.14
C GLY A 53 -7.14 0.22 -9.87
N ASN A 54 -8.16 0.03 -9.02
CA ASN A 54 -8.28 0.79 -7.76
C ASN A 54 -7.20 0.38 -6.74
N ALA A 55 -6.83 -0.91 -6.71
CA ALA A 55 -5.75 -1.38 -5.86
C ALA A 55 -4.38 -0.87 -6.36
N LEU A 56 -4.20 -0.85 -7.68
CA LEU A 56 -3.02 -0.30 -8.33
C LEU A 56 -2.85 1.19 -8.01
N GLU A 57 -3.89 2.00 -8.21
CA GLU A 57 -3.87 3.45 -7.94
C GLU A 57 -3.52 3.74 -6.47
N ALA A 58 -4.09 2.99 -5.53
CA ALA A 58 -3.77 3.13 -4.12
C ALA A 58 -2.31 2.78 -3.80
N ILE A 59 -1.76 1.73 -4.42
CA ILE A 59 -0.36 1.32 -4.27
C ILE A 59 0.59 2.35 -4.88
N GLU A 60 0.26 2.92 -6.04
CA GLU A 60 1.04 3.98 -6.68
C GLU A 60 1.10 5.23 -5.83
N ARG A 61 -0.02 5.63 -5.22
CA ARG A 61 -0.04 6.75 -4.27
C ARG A 61 0.89 6.53 -3.08
N LEU A 62 0.86 5.33 -2.49
CA LEU A 62 1.76 4.97 -1.38
C LEU A 62 3.23 4.99 -1.81
N LYS A 63 3.55 4.53 -3.02
CA LYS A 63 4.91 4.63 -3.57
C LYS A 63 5.37 6.08 -3.76
N ALA A 64 4.47 6.96 -4.18
CA ALA A 64 4.77 8.38 -4.29
C ALA A 64 5.04 9.01 -2.91
N ASP A 65 4.26 8.65 -1.90
CA ASP A 65 4.47 9.15 -0.53
C ASP A 65 5.75 8.58 0.11
N LEU A 66 6.07 7.30 -0.13
CA LEU A 66 7.38 6.71 0.21
C LEU A 66 8.53 7.48 -0.46
N THR A 67 8.37 7.83 -1.74
CA THR A 67 9.41 8.58 -2.47
C THR A 67 9.63 9.95 -1.84
N LYS A 68 8.56 10.67 -1.49
CA LYS A 68 8.66 11.95 -0.78
C LYS A 68 9.35 11.78 0.58
N ALA A 69 9.01 10.74 1.33
CA ALA A 69 9.63 10.44 2.62
C ALA A 69 11.15 10.18 2.47
N LYS A 70 11.55 9.41 1.44
CA LYS A 70 12.96 9.18 1.12
C LYS A 70 13.71 10.46 0.76
N VAL A 71 13.11 11.33 -0.04
CA VAL A 71 13.68 12.64 -0.39
C VAL A 71 13.87 13.49 0.87
N TRP A 72 12.86 13.54 1.74
CA TRP A 72 12.94 14.31 2.98
C TRP A 72 14.01 13.78 3.94
N ALA A 73 14.22 12.46 3.93
CA ALA A 73 15.29 11.79 4.68
C ALA A 73 16.67 11.84 4.01
N GLY A 74 16.80 12.42 2.81
CA GLY A 74 18.06 12.46 2.06
C GLY A 74 18.57 11.11 1.56
N LEU A 75 17.68 10.12 1.41
CA LEU A 75 17.99 8.77 0.93
C LEU A 75 17.92 8.64 -0.61
N VAL A 76 17.34 9.64 -1.29
CA VAL A 76 17.17 9.76 -2.75
C VAL A 76 17.41 11.20 -3.16
#